data_AF-A0A3M7R9L0-F1
#
_entry.id   AF-A0A3M7R9L0-F1
#
_cell.length_a   1.000
_cell.length_b   1.000
_cell.length_c   1.000
_cell.angle_alpha   90.00
_cell.angle_beta   90.00
_cell.angle_gamma   90.00
#
_symmetry.space_group_name_H-M   'P 1'
#
loop_
_entity.id
_entity.type
_entity.pdbx_description
1 polymer ?
#
loop_
_entity_poly.entity_id
_entity_poly.type
_entity_poly.pdbx_seq_one_letter_code
_entity_poly.pdbx_strand_id
1 'polypeptide(L)'
;MNSLQARSNAYLIHQRHDPNFRFQEFIELCCQAFQILRKNHIHLLSIIELMIDSGIPGLSRNAIQYVYRNLMIDLDEDESSNLLKKIIHDSLGKFASINFAIHTLAQPKTVSSSNYFSFVAHIFKYP
;
A
#
# COMPACT_ATOMS: atom_id res chain seq x y z
N MET A 1 -17.81 33.35 -20.78
CA MET A 1 -17.78 32.10 -19.98
C MET A 1 -19.21 31.57 -19.95
N ASN A 2 -19.48 30.43 -20.59
CA ASN A 2 -20.86 30.01 -20.87
C ASN A 2 -21.48 29.32 -19.64
N SER A 3 -22.80 29.43 -19.47
CA SER A 3 -23.54 28.90 -18.30
C SER A 3 -23.36 27.39 -18.07
N LEU A 4 -23.07 26.64 -19.13
CA LEU A 4 -22.69 25.21 -19.08
C LEU A 4 -21.31 24.98 -18.45
N GLN A 5 -20.31 25.81 -18.77
CA GLN A 5 -18.95 25.72 -18.21
C GLN A 5 -18.96 26.05 -16.71
N ALA A 6 -19.74 27.05 -16.31
CA ALA A 6 -19.89 27.42 -14.90
C ALA A 6 -20.57 26.30 -14.08
N ARG A 7 -21.58 25.62 -14.65
CA ARG A 7 -22.22 24.45 -14.03
C ARG A 7 -21.29 23.24 -13.94
N SER A 8 -20.51 22.97 -14.99
CA SER A 8 -19.50 21.89 -14.98
C SER A 8 -18.46 22.11 -13.88
N ASN A 9 -17.94 23.34 -13.77
CA ASN A 9 -16.97 23.68 -12.73
C ASN A 9 -17.56 23.57 -11.32
N ALA A 10 -18.80 24.03 -11.10
CA ALA A 10 -19.47 23.91 -9.80
C ALA A 10 -19.73 22.43 -9.41
N TYR A 11 -20.08 21.59 -10.38
CA TYR A 11 -20.27 20.15 -10.18
C TYR A 11 -18.94 19.45 -9.83
N LEU A 12 -17.86 19.76 -10.54
CA LEU A 12 -16.52 19.25 -10.24
C LEU A 12 -16.02 19.69 -8.86
N ILE A 13 -16.31 20.93 -8.46
CA ILE A 13 -15.99 21.44 -7.11
C ILE A 13 -16.80 20.68 -6.06
N HIS A 14 -18.09 20.44 -6.30
CA HIS A 14 -18.92 19.68 -5.37
C HIS A 14 -18.44 18.23 -5.21
N GLN A 15 -18.10 17.55 -6.32
CA GLN A 15 -17.52 16.21 -6.29
C GLN A 15 -16.19 16.17 -5.53
N ARG A 16 -15.32 17.18 -5.67
CA ARG A 16 -14.07 17.27 -4.90
C ARG A 16 -14.25 17.34 -3.39
N HIS A 17 -15.44 17.72 -2.91
CA HIS A 17 -15.79 17.69 -1.49
C HIS A 17 -16.43 16.36 -1.05
N ASP A 18 -16.84 15.48 -1.97
CA ASP A 18 -17.36 14.15 -1.67
C ASP A 18 -16.19 13.23 -1.22
N PRO A 19 -16.24 12.66 0.00
CA PRO A 19 -15.23 11.73 0.48
C PRO A 19 -15.00 10.53 -0.45
N ASN A 20 -16.05 10.03 -1.12
CA ASN A 20 -15.94 8.90 -2.04
C ASN A 20 -15.16 9.29 -3.29
N PHE A 21 -15.39 10.49 -3.82
CA PHE A 21 -14.67 10.99 -4.99
C PHE A 21 -13.17 11.17 -4.69
N ARG A 22 -12.84 11.79 -3.55
CA ARG A 22 -11.43 11.97 -3.14
C ARG A 22 -10.72 10.63 -2.93
N PHE A 23 -11.44 9.64 -2.43
CA PHE A 23 -10.89 8.31 -2.24
C PHE A 23 -10.67 7.57 -3.57
N GLN A 24 -11.58 7.71 -4.54
CA GLN A 24 -11.36 7.20 -5.90
C GLN A 24 -10.18 7.91 -6.58
N GLU A 25 -10.07 9.24 -6.47
CA GLU A 25 -8.93 10.00 -6.99
C GLU A 25 -7.61 9.52 -6.37
N PHE A 26 -7.57 9.24 -5.07
CA PHE A 26 -6.42 8.64 -4.40
C PHE A 26 -6.05 7.27 -5.00
N ILE A 27 -7.02 6.38 -5.19
CA ILE A 27 -6.80 5.06 -5.79
C ILE A 27 -6.23 5.20 -7.20
N GLU A 28 -6.79 6.10 -8.02
CA GLU A 28 -6.32 6.35 -9.38
C GLU A 28 -4.87 6.83 -9.41
N LEU A 29 -4.50 7.77 -8.53
CA LEU A 29 -3.12 8.23 -8.38
C LEU A 29 -2.18 7.10 -7.95
N CYS A 30 -2.62 6.22 -7.04
CA CYS A 30 -1.84 5.04 -6.67
C CYS A 30 -1.62 4.10 -7.85
N CYS A 31 -2.65 3.83 -8.65
CA CYS A 31 -2.52 3.03 -9.87
C CYS A 31 -1.55 3.68 -10.86
N GLN A 32 -1.63 4.98 -11.09
CA GLN A 32 -0.71 5.69 -11.98
C GLN A 32 0.75 5.58 -11.51
N ALA A 33 1.01 5.83 -10.22
CA ALA A 33 2.34 5.69 -9.64
C ALA A 33 2.87 4.24 -9.76
N PHE A 34 2.01 3.25 -9.50
CA PHE A 34 2.37 1.84 -9.63
C PHE A 34 2.71 1.45 -11.07
N GLN A 35 1.97 1.94 -12.06
CA GLN A 35 2.30 1.71 -13.48
C GLN A 35 3.62 2.36 -13.88
N ILE A 36 3.95 3.54 -13.35
CA ILE A 36 5.26 4.16 -13.59
C ILE A 36 6.38 3.28 -13.03
N LEU A 37 6.22 2.74 -11.82
CA LEU A 37 7.19 1.81 -11.22
C LEU A 37 7.34 0.53 -12.07
N ARG A 38 6.23 -0.06 -12.52
CA ARG A 38 6.22 -1.24 -13.40
C ARG A 38 6.93 -0.99 -14.72
N LYS A 39 6.66 0.15 -15.37
CA LYS A 39 7.31 0.54 -16.63
C LYS A 39 8.83 0.71 -16.47
N ASN A 40 9.30 1.09 -15.27
CA ASN A 40 10.70 1.34 -14.97
C ASN A 40 11.38 0.22 -14.13
N HIS A 41 10.75 -0.95 -14.01
CA HIS A 41 11.21 -2.01 -13.10
C HIS A 41 12.65 -2.45 -13.36
N ILE A 42 13.11 -2.50 -14.61
CA ILE A 42 14.50 -2.90 -14.95
C ILE A 42 15.51 -2.01 -14.19
N HIS A 43 15.36 -0.69 -14.25
CA HIS A 43 16.24 0.25 -13.55
C HIS A 43 16.18 0.06 -12.03
N LEU A 44 14.98 -0.15 -11.49
CA LEU A 44 14.81 -0.40 -10.05
C LEU A 44 15.53 -1.69 -9.62
N LEU A 45 15.38 -2.76 -10.39
CA LEU A 45 16.03 -4.04 -10.11
C LEU A 45 17.55 -3.95 -10.26
N SER A 46 18.07 -3.22 -11.24
CA SER A 46 19.51 -2.95 -11.36
C SER A 46 20.07 -2.18 -10.17
N ILE A 47 19.34 -1.19 -9.65
CA ILE A 47 19.77 -0.47 -8.43
C ILE A 47 19.82 -1.42 -7.23
N ILE A 48 18.83 -2.30 -7.09
CA ILE A 48 18.82 -3.30 -6.02
C ILE A 48 19.99 -4.29 -6.17
N GLU A 49 20.32 -4.70 -7.39
CA GLU A 49 21.47 -5.56 -7.66
C GLU A 49 22.79 -4.89 -7.26
N LEU A 50 22.98 -3.61 -7.62
CA LEU A 50 24.16 -2.84 -7.20
C LEU A 50 24.25 -2.69 -5.67
N MET A 51 23.12 -2.54 -4.99
CA MET A 51 23.06 -2.49 -3.53
C MET A 51 23.45 -3.82 -2.88
N ILE A 52 23.06 -4.95 -3.50
CA ILE A 52 23.46 -6.29 -3.06
C ILE A 52 24.97 -6.45 -3.21
N ASP A 53 25.51 -6.09 -4.37
CA ASP A 53 26.95 -6.24 -4.67
C ASP A 53 27.82 -5.32 -3.80
N SER A 54 27.25 -4.21 -3.32
CA SER A 54 27.90 -3.30 -2.35
C SER A 54 27.95 -3.85 -0.92
N GLY A 55 27.35 -5.03 -0.67
CA GLY A 55 27.42 -5.71 0.62
C GLY A 55 26.50 -5.15 1.70
N ILE A 56 25.38 -4.51 1.33
CA ILE A 56 24.40 -3.99 2.31
C ILE A 56 23.83 -5.15 3.16
N PRO A 57 24.05 -5.16 4.49
CA PRO A 57 23.56 -6.23 5.35
C PRO A 57 22.03 -6.37 5.29
N GLY A 58 21.54 -7.60 5.21
CA GLY A 58 20.11 -7.91 5.15
C GLY A 58 19.49 -7.84 3.76
N LEU A 59 20.21 -7.35 2.74
CA LEU A 59 19.78 -7.40 1.35
C LEU A 59 20.37 -8.64 0.66
N SER A 60 19.51 -9.47 0.09
CA SER A 60 19.92 -10.69 -0.62
C SER A 60 19.36 -10.71 -2.03
N ARG A 61 19.87 -11.60 -2.88
CA ARG A 61 19.38 -11.78 -4.26
C ARG A 61 17.89 -12.14 -4.33
N ASN A 62 17.31 -12.66 -3.26
CA ASN A 62 15.86 -12.89 -3.15
C ASN A 62 15.04 -11.59 -3.18
N ALA A 63 15.64 -10.44 -2.84
CA ALA A 63 14.98 -9.14 -2.89
C ALA A 63 14.59 -8.74 -4.32
N ILE A 64 15.40 -9.09 -5.32
CA ILE A 64 15.09 -8.85 -6.74
C ILE A 64 13.80 -9.57 -7.12
N GLN A 65 13.71 -10.87 -6.81
CA GLN A 65 12.51 -11.66 -7.10
C GLN A 65 11.31 -11.20 -6.29
N TYR A 66 11.51 -10.75 -5.05
CA TYR A 66 10.46 -10.17 -4.23
C TYR A 66 9.88 -8.90 -4.88
N VAL A 67 10.74 -7.96 -5.29
CA VAL A 67 10.29 -6.71 -5.93
C VAL A 67 9.63 -6.99 -7.27
N TYR A 68 10.19 -7.88 -8.10
CA TYR A 68 9.58 -8.29 -9.36
C TYR A 68 8.16 -8.81 -9.16
N ARG A 69 7.95 -9.73 -8.20
CA ARG A 69 6.63 -10.28 -7.89
C ARG A 69 5.66 -9.23 -7.33
N ASN A 70 6.12 -8.36 -6.44
CA ASN A 70 5.26 -7.33 -5.84
C ASN A 70 4.91 -6.20 -6.81
N LEU A 71 5.73 -5.95 -7.82
CA LEU A 71 5.36 -5.10 -8.94
C LEU A 71 4.43 -5.79 -9.94
N MET A 72 4.16 -7.09 -9.77
CA MET A 72 3.24 -7.89 -10.59
C MET A 72 3.62 -7.93 -12.08
N ILE A 73 4.92 -7.86 -12.42
CA ILE A 73 5.42 -7.57 -13.78
C ILE A 73 4.80 -8.45 -14.87
N ASP A 74 4.44 -9.70 -14.54
CA ASP A 74 3.85 -10.67 -15.47
C ASP A 74 2.38 -10.40 -15.84
N LEU A 75 1.68 -9.52 -15.13
CA LEU A 75 0.29 -9.14 -15.40
C LEU A 75 0.22 -7.97 -16.40
N ASP A 76 -0.90 -7.80 -17.09
CA ASP A 76 -1.12 -6.59 -17.89
C ASP A 76 -1.48 -5.35 -17.04
N GLU A 77 -1.59 -4.19 -17.69
CA GLU A 77 -1.85 -2.90 -17.04
C GLU A 77 -3.23 -2.85 -16.36
N ASP A 78 -4.25 -3.48 -16.94
CA ASP A 78 -5.60 -3.52 -16.38
C ASP A 78 -5.68 -4.52 -15.22
N GLU A 79 -5.14 -5.72 -15.39
CA GLU A 79 -5.08 -6.76 -14.35
C GLU A 79 -4.35 -6.28 -13.10
N SER A 80 -3.15 -5.72 -13.28
CA SER A 80 -2.33 -5.20 -12.18
C SER A 80 -2.99 -4.02 -11.47
N SER A 81 -3.67 -3.14 -12.21
CA SER A 81 -4.43 -2.03 -11.63
C SER A 81 -5.61 -2.53 -10.81
N ASN A 82 -6.37 -3.51 -11.31
CA ASN A 82 -7.50 -4.09 -10.59
C ASN A 82 -7.05 -4.82 -9.31
N LEU A 83 -5.93 -5.55 -9.37
CA LEU A 83 -5.37 -6.21 -8.20
C LEU A 83 -4.86 -5.20 -7.16
N LEU A 84 -4.18 -4.12 -7.58
CA LEU A 84 -3.76 -3.06 -6.69
C LEU A 84 -4.95 -2.37 -6.00
N LYS A 85 -6.01 -2.05 -6.76
CA LYS A 85 -7.26 -1.49 -6.20
C LYS A 85 -7.80 -2.38 -5.09
N LYS A 86 -7.88 -3.70 -5.34
CA LYS A 86 -8.32 -4.68 -4.35
C LYS A 86 -7.43 -4.67 -3.11
N ILE A 87 -6.11 -4.67 -3.28
CA ILE A 87 -5.17 -4.59 -2.15
C ILE A 87 -5.39 -3.32 -1.32
N ILE A 88 -5.56 -2.16 -1.96
CA ILE A 88 -5.82 -0.89 -1.28
C ILE A 88 -7.14 -0.96 -0.49
N HIS A 89 -8.21 -1.45 -1.11
CA HIS A 89 -9.51 -1.63 -0.44
C HIS A 89 -9.44 -2.59 0.75
N ASP A 90 -8.83 -3.77 0.56
CA ASP A 90 -8.65 -4.78 1.61
C ASP A 90 -7.77 -4.27 2.76
N SER A 91 -6.81 -3.39 2.44
CA SER A 91 -5.92 -2.79 3.42
C SER A 91 -6.64 -1.81 4.34
N LEU A 92 -7.69 -1.11 3.88
CA LEU A 92 -8.40 -0.12 4.70
C LEU A 92 -9.14 -0.75 5.89
N GLY A 93 -9.69 -1.95 5.72
CA GLY A 93 -10.26 -2.72 6.84
C GLY A 93 -9.20 -3.18 7.84
N LYS A 94 -7.98 -3.45 7.37
CA LYS A 94 -6.86 -3.97 8.17
C LYS A 94 -6.06 -2.86 8.86
N PHE A 95 -5.83 -1.72 8.22
CA PHE A 95 -5.13 -0.58 8.84
C PHE A 95 -5.94 0.05 9.96
N ALA A 96 -7.27 0.15 9.84
CA ALA A 96 -8.12 0.56 10.95
C ALA A 96 -8.04 -0.43 12.13
N SER A 97 -8.00 -1.73 11.85
CA SER A 97 -7.87 -2.79 12.86
C SER A 97 -6.49 -2.83 13.52
N ILE A 98 -5.41 -2.60 12.76
CA ILE A 98 -4.05 -2.50 13.29
C ILE A 98 -3.88 -1.20 14.09
N ASN A 99 -4.37 -0.06 13.58
CA ASN A 99 -4.38 1.19 14.36
C ASN A 99 -5.21 1.05 15.63
N PHE A 100 -6.37 0.39 15.59
CA PHE A 100 -7.17 0.10 16.77
C PHE A 100 -6.46 -0.86 17.74
N ALA A 101 -5.81 -1.91 17.23
CA ALA A 101 -5.03 -2.84 18.03
C ALA A 101 -3.85 -2.13 18.71
N ILE A 102 -3.10 -1.30 17.98
CA ILE A 102 -2.00 -0.49 18.54
C ILE A 102 -2.53 0.50 19.57
N HIS A 103 -3.66 1.17 19.32
CA HIS A 103 -4.28 2.05 20.32
C HIS A 103 -4.81 1.30 21.56
N THR A 104 -5.33 0.09 21.39
CA THR A 104 -5.78 -0.79 22.50
C THR A 104 -4.60 -1.34 23.31
N LEU A 105 -3.48 -1.66 22.63
CA LEU A 105 -2.23 -2.11 23.24
C LEU A 105 -1.45 -0.97 23.91
N ALA A 106 -1.52 0.24 23.35
CA ALA A 106 -0.90 1.45 23.88
C ALA A 106 -1.75 2.15 24.94
N GLN A 107 -2.99 1.71 25.19
CA GLN A 107 -3.73 2.03 26.40
C GLN A 107 -3.33 1.04 27.49
N PRO A 108 -2.46 1.41 28.45
CA PRO A 108 -2.12 0.54 29.56
C PRO A 108 -3.34 0.45 30.48
N LYS A 109 -4.17 -0.58 30.34
CA LYS A 109 -5.11 -0.91 31.40
C LYS A 109 -4.39 -1.86 32.35
N THR A 110 -4.11 -1.37 33.54
CA THR A 110 -3.84 -2.11 34.79
C THR A 110 -4.25 -3.60 34.78
N VAL A 111 -3.55 -4.51 34.12
CA VAL A 111 -3.77 -5.95 34.33
C VAL A 111 -2.53 -6.80 34.02
N SER A 112 -1.85 -7.16 35.10
CA SER A 112 -1.05 -8.36 35.41
C SER A 112 -0.29 -9.10 34.30
N SER A 113 1.03 -9.17 34.51
CA SER A 113 2.13 -9.60 33.64
C SER A 113 2.14 -11.08 33.18
N SER A 114 1.08 -11.86 33.37
CA SER A 114 1.11 -13.30 33.05
C SER A 114 0.76 -13.64 31.59
N ASN A 115 0.16 -12.70 30.85
CA ASN A 115 -0.35 -12.96 29.49
C ASN A 115 0.61 -12.54 28.35
N TYR A 116 1.69 -11.81 28.65
CA TYR A 116 2.63 -11.32 27.62
C TYR A 116 3.39 -12.44 26.93
N PHE A 117 3.73 -13.51 27.66
CA PHE A 117 4.53 -14.60 27.11
C PHE A 117 3.75 -15.46 26.09
N SER A 118 2.42 -15.50 26.20
CA SER A 118 1.57 -16.25 25.26
C SER A 118 1.40 -15.54 23.91
N PHE A 119 1.44 -14.21 23.87
CA PHE A 119 1.24 -13.43 22.65
C PHE A 119 2.49 -13.42 21.77
N VAL A 120 3.68 -13.30 22.37
CA VAL A 120 4.96 -13.37 21.65
C VAL A 120 5.14 -14.74 20.99
N ALA A 121 4.71 -15.81 21.64
CA ALA A 121 4.74 -17.16 21.08
C ALA A 121 3.81 -17.36 19.87
N HIS A 122 2.79 -16.51 19.67
CA HIS A 122 1.84 -16.62 18.55
C HIS A 122 2.33 -15.85 17.31
N ILE A 123 3.02 -14.72 17.49
CA ILE A 123 3.56 -13.90 16.38
C ILE A 123 4.68 -14.64 15.63
N PHE A 124 5.52 -15.41 16.32
CA PHE A 124 6.64 -16.11 15.69
C PHE A 124 6.32 -17.51 15.17
N LYS A 125 5.04 -17.94 15.19
CA LYS A 125 4.65 -19.33 14.87
C LYS A 125 4.13 -19.55 13.45
N TYR A 126 4.07 -18.53 12.60
CA TYR A 126 3.76 -18.72 11.18
C TYR A 126 4.75 -17.96 10.30
N PRO A 127 5.41 -18.64 9.34
CA PRO A 127 6.28 -18.00 8.35
C PRO A 127 5.50 -17.08 7.40
#